data_AF-A0ABD6F2A4-F1
#
_entry.id   AF-A0ABD6F2A4-F1
#
_cell.length_a   1.000
_cell.length_b   1.000
_cell.length_c   1.000
_cell.angle_alpha   90.00
_cell.angle_beta   90.00
_cell.angle_gamma   90.00
#
_symmetry.space_group_name_H-M   'P 1'
#
loop_
_entity.id
_entity.type
_entity.pdbx_description
1 polymer ?
#
loop_
_entity_poly.entity_id
_entity_poly.type
_entity_poly.pdbx_seq_one_letter_code
_entity_poly.pdbx_strand_id
1 'polypeptide(L)'
;MKSADSEKTEVNSDPSMFVLNTIIEWSFLEELMQASMHVCNQFGPAKRVELIGYAEGFMSVIGLVYPDWTPKNDSLPDTFVVKIPSNSNMQKMSDEAVFEELGHEITIHDEELERIQQNLYKVNNSECAFYEWIEPWQADIEVPRIYVHRKVTDTDRRGLLAMEYVDNASLTEIKSTLRPSEAMAVKN
;
A
#
# COMPACT_ATOMS: atom_id res chain seq x y z
N MET A 1 12.58 9.34 50.00
CA MET A 1 11.59 9.17 48.91
C MET A 1 12.38 8.91 47.64
N LYS A 2 12.50 7.63 47.24
CA LYS A 2 13.13 7.24 45.97
C LYS A 2 12.02 7.16 44.93
N SER A 3 12.11 7.97 43.88
CA SER A 3 11.24 7.90 42.71
C SER A 3 11.50 6.58 42.00
N ALA A 4 10.42 5.83 41.74
CA ALA A 4 10.46 4.61 40.96
C ALA A 4 10.67 4.99 39.49
N ASP A 5 11.75 4.47 38.90
CA ASP A 5 11.93 4.42 37.46
C ASP A 5 10.82 3.54 36.87
N SER A 6 9.95 4.16 36.07
CA SER A 6 9.00 3.44 35.23
C SER A 6 9.77 2.81 34.07
N GLU A 7 10.00 1.51 34.19
CA GLU A 7 10.51 0.63 33.14
C GLU A 7 9.60 0.76 31.90
N LYS A 8 10.10 1.42 30.85
CA LYS A 8 9.44 1.44 29.55
C LYS A 8 9.44 0.00 29.02
N THR A 9 8.27 -0.62 29.04
CA THR A 9 8.07 -1.94 28.44
C THR A 9 8.15 -1.78 26.93
N GLU A 10 9.33 -2.02 26.34
CA GLU A 10 9.45 -2.23 24.90
C GLU A 10 8.69 -3.51 24.57
N VAL A 11 7.50 -3.36 23.97
CA VAL A 11 6.78 -4.46 23.36
C VAL A 11 7.61 -4.89 22.16
N ASN A 12 8.43 -5.92 22.36
CA ASN A 12 9.21 -6.56 21.31
C ASN A 12 8.25 -7.32 20.39
N SER A 13 7.66 -6.60 19.44
CA SER A 13 6.71 -7.15 18.47
C SER A 13 7.49 -7.89 17.38
N ASP A 14 7.19 -9.18 17.20
CA ASP A 14 7.77 -10.01 16.14
C ASP A 14 7.52 -9.36 14.76
N PRO A 15 8.56 -8.93 14.02
CA PRO A 15 8.40 -8.28 12.71
C PRO A 15 7.66 -9.15 11.69
N SER A 16 7.65 -10.47 11.86
CA SER A 16 6.92 -11.40 10.99
C SER A 16 5.40 -11.29 11.12
N MET A 17 4.89 -10.61 12.16
CA MET A 17 3.47 -10.36 12.37
C MET A 17 2.91 -9.28 11.42
N PHE A 18 3.78 -8.39 10.91
CA PHE A 18 3.38 -7.24 10.13
C PHE A 18 3.72 -7.38 8.65
N VAL A 19 2.84 -6.85 7.81
CA VAL A 19 3.02 -6.78 6.37
C VAL A 19 4.00 -5.64 6.06
N LEU A 20 5.12 -5.97 5.41
CA LEU A 20 6.12 -5.01 4.94
C LEU A 20 6.69 -4.09 6.05
N ASN A 21 6.79 -4.59 7.29
CA ASN A 21 7.22 -3.82 8.46
C ASN A 21 6.38 -2.54 8.68
N THR A 22 5.10 -2.58 8.34
CA THR A 22 4.15 -1.49 8.59
C THR A 22 3.31 -1.77 9.83
N ILE A 23 2.31 -0.93 10.12
CA ILE A 23 1.33 -1.16 11.19
C ILE A 23 0.24 -2.18 10.81
N ILE A 24 0.26 -2.71 9.59
CA ILE A 24 -0.74 -3.66 9.11
C ILE A 24 -0.34 -5.07 9.51
N GLU A 25 -1.13 -5.70 10.36
CA GLU A 25 -0.94 -7.09 10.78
C GLU A 25 -1.43 -8.05 9.68
N TRP A 26 -0.80 -9.22 9.57
CA TRP A 26 -1.26 -10.26 8.65
C TRP A 26 -2.68 -10.71 8.92
N SER A 27 -3.05 -10.88 10.20
CA SER A 27 -4.42 -11.26 10.60
C SER A 27 -5.44 -10.21 10.20
N PHE A 28 -5.09 -8.93 10.35
CA PHE A 28 -5.97 -7.83 9.96
C PHE A 28 -6.19 -7.80 8.44
N LEU A 29 -5.13 -7.98 7.64
CA LEU A 29 -5.26 -8.08 6.19
C LEU A 29 -6.09 -9.31 5.77
N GLU A 30 -5.89 -10.45 6.43
CA GLU A 30 -6.67 -11.67 6.19
C GLU A 30 -8.17 -11.46 6.46
N GLU A 31 -8.52 -10.90 7.62
CA GLU A 31 -9.90 -10.60 8.01
C GLU A 31 -10.59 -9.69 6.99
N LEU A 32 -9.89 -8.67 6.50
CA LEU A 32 -10.42 -7.77 5.46
C LEU A 32 -10.67 -8.51 4.15
N MET A 33 -9.75 -9.38 3.72
CA MET A 33 -9.90 -10.15 2.49
C MET A 33 -11.03 -11.20 2.60
N GLN A 34 -11.12 -11.90 3.73
CA GLN A 34 -12.21 -12.83 4.03
C GLN A 34 -13.57 -12.14 4.01
N ALA A 35 -13.68 -10.98 4.66
CA ALA A 35 -14.91 -10.19 4.69
C ALA A 35 -15.32 -9.71 3.29
N SER A 36 -14.38 -9.17 2.51
CA SER A 36 -14.64 -8.71 1.15
C SER A 36 -15.08 -9.83 0.22
N MET A 37 -14.38 -10.98 0.26
CA MET A 37 -14.64 -12.11 -0.64
C MET A 37 -15.71 -13.07 -0.13
N HIS A 38 -16.25 -12.84 1.07
CA HIS A 38 -17.25 -13.70 1.72
C HIS A 38 -16.77 -15.15 1.87
N VAL A 39 -15.52 -15.34 2.30
CA VAL A 39 -14.90 -16.66 2.49
C VAL A 39 -14.37 -16.86 3.91
N CYS A 40 -14.17 -18.13 4.29
CA CYS A 40 -13.54 -18.52 5.56
C CYS A 40 -12.12 -19.10 5.38
N ASN A 41 -11.58 -19.06 4.16
CA ASN A 41 -10.21 -19.47 3.87
C ASN A 41 -9.23 -18.53 4.57
N GLN A 42 -8.17 -19.09 5.14
CA GLN A 42 -7.13 -18.35 5.87
C GLN A 42 -5.87 -18.24 5.02
N PHE A 43 -5.03 -17.25 5.30
CA PHE A 43 -3.69 -17.23 4.76
C PHE A 43 -2.87 -18.38 5.36
N GLY A 44 -2.21 -19.13 4.51
CA GLY A 44 -1.52 -20.35 4.90
C GLY A 44 -0.18 -20.12 5.58
N PRO A 45 0.46 -21.23 5.99
CA PRO A 45 1.77 -21.18 6.63
C PRO A 45 2.89 -20.69 5.71
N ALA A 46 2.75 -20.83 4.38
CA ALA A 46 3.72 -20.34 3.40
C ALA A 46 3.36 -18.96 2.83
N LYS A 47 2.45 -18.22 3.48
CA LYS A 47 2.13 -16.84 3.10
C LYS A 47 3.39 -15.98 3.12
N ARG A 48 3.49 -15.06 2.16
CA ARG A 48 4.61 -14.12 2.07
C ARG A 48 4.20 -12.87 1.32
N VAL A 49 5.03 -11.84 1.45
CA VAL A 49 4.91 -10.60 0.68
C VAL A 49 6.26 -10.26 0.07
N GLU A 50 6.26 -9.91 -1.21
CA GLU A 50 7.42 -9.41 -1.93
C GLU A 50 7.28 -7.90 -2.10
N LEU A 51 8.25 -7.12 -1.62
CA LEU A 51 8.27 -5.68 -1.83
C LEU A 51 8.42 -5.39 -3.32
N ILE A 52 7.49 -4.61 -3.89
CA ILE A 52 7.53 -4.17 -5.28
C ILE A 52 7.48 -2.64 -5.34
N GLY A 53 8.06 -2.05 -6.37
CA GLY A 53 8.04 -0.59 -6.55
C GLY A 53 8.87 0.20 -5.52
N TYR A 54 9.86 -0.43 -4.88
CA TYR A 54 10.86 0.32 -4.09
C TYR A 54 11.61 1.30 -4.98
N ALA A 55 11.82 2.53 -4.49
CA ALA A 55 12.47 3.63 -5.23
C ALA A 55 11.77 4.11 -6.51
N GLU A 56 10.56 3.63 -6.83
CA GLU A 56 9.75 4.08 -7.99
C GLU A 56 8.93 5.35 -7.69
N GLY A 57 9.25 6.08 -6.61
CA GLY A 57 8.57 7.34 -6.25
C GLY A 57 7.15 7.17 -5.69
N PHE A 58 6.74 5.95 -5.35
CA PHE A 58 5.42 5.72 -4.75
C PHE A 58 5.35 6.29 -3.33
N MET A 59 4.29 7.07 -3.07
CA MET A 59 3.90 7.59 -1.74
C MET A 59 3.30 6.48 -0.84
N SER A 60 3.75 5.25 -1.01
CA SER A 60 3.25 4.05 -0.33
C SER A 60 4.31 2.97 -0.41
N VAL A 61 4.23 2.01 0.51
CA VAL A 61 4.92 0.74 0.37
C VAL A 61 3.97 -0.22 -0.34
N ILE A 62 4.45 -0.87 -1.41
CA ILE A 62 3.64 -1.75 -2.23
C ILE A 62 4.23 -3.16 -2.15
N GLY A 63 3.40 -4.16 -1.96
CA GLY A 63 3.82 -5.55 -1.92
C GLY A 63 2.94 -6.45 -2.77
N LEU A 64 3.55 -7.45 -3.40
CA LEU A 64 2.85 -8.58 -3.98
C LEU A 64 2.69 -9.65 -2.91
N VAL A 65 1.45 -9.88 -2.48
CA VAL A 65 1.09 -10.84 -1.45
C VAL A 65 0.78 -12.18 -2.10
N TYR A 66 1.36 -13.23 -1.54
CA TYR A 66 1.05 -14.62 -1.82
C TYR A 66 0.38 -15.19 -0.58
N PRO A 67 -0.95 -15.29 -0.55
CA PRO A 67 -1.71 -15.66 0.66
C PRO A 67 -1.58 -17.13 1.06
N ASP A 68 -1.24 -18.04 0.13
CA ASP A 68 -1.18 -19.49 0.41
C ASP A 68 -2.50 -20.01 1.01
N TRP A 69 -3.64 -19.69 0.38
CA TRP A 69 -4.97 -19.95 0.94
C TRP A 69 -5.15 -21.38 1.47
N THR A 70 -5.62 -21.50 2.72
CA THR A 70 -5.89 -22.77 3.40
C THR A 70 -7.32 -22.78 3.96
N PRO A 71 -8.18 -23.76 3.59
CA PRO A 71 -7.94 -24.76 2.55
C PRO A 71 -7.74 -24.10 1.18
N LYS A 72 -7.13 -24.81 0.22
CA LYS A 72 -6.96 -24.28 -1.13
C LYS A 72 -8.33 -24.01 -1.77
N ASN A 73 -8.46 -22.87 -2.45
CA ASN A 73 -9.65 -22.50 -3.20
C ASN A 73 -9.27 -21.78 -4.49
N ASP A 74 -9.54 -22.42 -5.62
CA ASP A 74 -9.17 -21.92 -6.95
C ASP A 74 -9.99 -20.68 -7.39
N SER A 75 -11.04 -20.31 -6.66
CA SER A 75 -11.78 -19.06 -6.90
C SER A 75 -11.16 -17.84 -6.22
N LEU A 76 -10.15 -18.03 -5.38
CA LEU A 76 -9.45 -16.95 -4.68
C LEU A 76 -8.17 -16.58 -5.44
N PRO A 77 -7.70 -15.32 -5.33
CA PRO A 77 -6.48 -14.92 -6.01
C PRO A 77 -5.26 -15.65 -5.44
N ASP A 78 -4.47 -16.25 -6.32
CA ASP A 78 -3.16 -16.82 -5.99
C ASP A 78 -2.18 -15.74 -5.53
N THR A 79 -2.34 -14.51 -6.03
CA THR A 79 -1.59 -13.32 -5.63
C THR A 79 -2.43 -12.06 -5.71
N PHE A 80 -2.11 -11.07 -4.90
CA PHE A 80 -2.73 -9.74 -4.97
C PHE A 80 -1.75 -8.66 -4.54
N VAL A 81 -1.95 -7.44 -5.01
CA VAL A 81 -1.16 -6.27 -4.59
C VAL A 81 -1.75 -5.69 -3.31
N VAL A 82 -0.90 -5.37 -2.35
CA VAL A 82 -1.24 -4.54 -1.20
C VAL A 82 -0.47 -3.22 -1.27
N LYS A 83 -1.15 -2.10 -1.06
CA LYS A 83 -0.58 -0.76 -1.02
C LYS A 83 -0.90 -0.12 0.31
N ILE A 84 0.15 0.29 1.05
CA ILE A 84 0.03 0.79 2.42
C ILE A 84 0.69 2.18 2.49
N PRO A 85 -0.02 3.23 2.93
CA PRO A 85 0.54 4.56 3.09
C PRO A 85 1.58 4.58 4.22
N SER A 86 2.87 4.62 3.87
CA SER A 86 3.96 4.58 4.82
C SER A 86 5.13 5.43 4.35
N ASN A 87 5.75 6.15 5.28
CA ASN A 87 6.98 6.91 5.08
C ASN A 87 8.26 6.04 5.15
N SER A 88 8.14 4.72 5.33
CA SER A 88 9.30 3.84 5.53
C SER A 88 10.25 3.80 4.32
N ASN A 89 9.75 3.96 3.10
CA ASN A 89 10.60 4.10 1.92
C ASN A 89 11.47 5.36 1.98
N MET A 90 10.93 6.49 2.49
CA MET A 90 11.74 7.70 2.67
C MET A 90 12.75 7.56 3.80
N GLN A 91 12.41 6.86 4.88
CA GLN A 91 13.35 6.58 5.97
C GLN A 91 14.49 5.68 5.48
N LYS A 92 14.18 4.62 4.74
CA LYS A 92 15.21 3.79 4.10
C LYS A 92 16.05 4.59 3.12
N MET A 93 15.43 5.46 2.32
CA MET A 93 16.19 6.35 1.44
C MET A 93 17.05 7.35 2.22
N SER A 94 16.65 7.85 3.38
CA SER A 94 17.53 8.70 4.20
C SER A 94 18.66 7.90 4.87
N ASP A 95 18.40 6.64 5.22
CA ASP A 95 19.39 5.74 5.83
C ASP A 95 20.40 5.21 4.79
N GLU A 96 19.95 4.99 3.54
CA GLU A 96 20.75 4.49 2.41
C GLU A 96 21.40 5.65 1.62
N ALA A 97 20.74 6.80 1.52
CA ALA A 97 21.30 8.02 0.95
C ALA A 97 22.02 8.83 2.02
N VAL A 98 23.32 8.58 2.14
CA VAL A 98 24.24 9.71 2.04
C VAL A 98 23.86 10.41 0.73
N PHE A 99 23.14 11.54 0.80
CA PHE A 99 22.94 12.44 -0.35
C PHE A 99 24.32 13.02 -0.74
N GLU A 100 25.17 12.16 -1.32
CA GLU A 100 26.57 12.42 -1.61
C GLU A 100 26.74 13.47 -2.73
N GLU A 101 25.64 13.84 -3.41
CA GLU A 101 25.66 14.77 -4.54
C GLU A 101 25.18 16.20 -4.20
N LEU A 102 24.68 16.47 -2.99
CA LEU A 102 24.27 17.83 -2.59
C LEU A 102 25.08 18.45 -1.44
N GLY A 103 26.06 17.74 -0.86
CA GLY A 103 26.97 18.29 0.16
C GLY A 103 26.27 18.79 1.44
N HIS A 104 24.98 18.48 1.61
CA HIS A 104 24.16 18.86 2.74
C HIS A 104 23.49 17.61 3.30
N GLU A 105 23.78 17.33 4.57
CA GLU A 105 23.06 16.35 5.37
C GLU A 105 21.61 16.82 5.52
N ILE A 106 20.68 16.20 4.78
CA ILE A 106 19.25 16.51 4.92
C ILE A 106 18.75 15.70 6.12
N THR A 107 18.76 16.32 7.30
CA THR A 107 18.05 15.78 8.46
C THR A 107 16.57 16.09 8.31
N ILE A 108 15.73 15.07 8.09
CA ILE A 108 14.27 15.24 8.16
C ILE A 108 13.87 15.20 9.64
N HIS A 109 13.37 16.31 10.16
CA HIS A 109 12.88 16.38 11.54
C HIS A 109 11.57 15.59 11.74
N ASP A 110 11.32 15.13 12.97
CA ASP A 110 10.13 14.32 13.32
C ASP A 110 8.80 15.00 12.91
N GLU A 111 8.68 16.32 13.09
CA GLU A 111 7.50 17.08 12.68
C GLU A 111 7.26 17.02 11.17
N GLU A 112 8.34 17.02 10.38
CA GLU A 112 8.26 16.93 8.92
C GLU A 112 7.88 15.50 8.51
N LEU A 113 8.43 14.48 9.16
CA LEU A 113 8.02 13.08 8.95
C LEU A 113 6.55 12.85 9.26
N GLU A 114 6.04 13.44 10.35
CA GLU A 114 4.62 13.37 10.70
C GLU A 114 3.75 14.08 9.65
N ARG A 115 4.16 15.28 9.21
CA ARG A 115 3.45 16.01 8.15
C ARG A 115 3.40 15.22 6.85
N ILE A 116 4.51 14.59 6.45
CA ILE A 116 4.52 13.75 5.26
C ILE A 116 3.59 12.56 5.47
N GLN A 117 3.67 11.86 6.60
CA GLN A 117 2.79 10.73 6.89
C GLN A 117 1.30 11.10 6.84
N GLN A 118 0.91 12.26 7.37
CA GLN A 118 -0.45 12.79 7.25
C GLN A 118 -0.87 13.03 5.79
N ASN A 119 0.05 13.50 4.94
CA ASN A 119 -0.21 13.64 3.51
C ASN A 119 -0.36 12.29 2.81
N LEU A 120 0.43 11.27 3.18
CA LEU A 120 0.27 9.91 2.65
C LEU A 120 -1.12 9.35 2.97
N TYR A 121 -1.64 9.62 4.18
CA TYR A 121 -3.01 9.23 4.55
C TYR A 121 -4.07 9.91 3.68
N LYS A 122 -3.91 11.20 3.38
CA LYS A 122 -4.83 11.93 2.49
C LYS A 122 -4.79 11.38 1.06
N VAL A 123 -3.61 11.02 0.56
CA VAL A 123 -3.44 10.40 -0.76
C VAL A 123 -4.13 9.03 -0.80
N ASN A 124 -3.88 8.15 0.19
CA ASN A 124 -4.59 6.88 0.31
C ASN A 124 -6.11 7.05 0.35
N ASN A 125 -6.61 8.02 1.11
CA ASN A 125 -8.05 8.26 1.22
C ASN A 125 -8.66 8.78 -0.08
N SER A 126 -7.90 9.58 -0.84
CA SER A 126 -8.32 10.06 -2.15
C SER A 126 -8.38 8.92 -3.17
N GLU A 127 -7.41 8.00 -3.13
CA GLU A 127 -7.41 6.80 -3.96
C GLU A 127 -8.56 5.85 -3.60
N CYS A 128 -8.83 5.65 -2.31
CA CYS A 128 -10.02 4.90 -1.87
C CYS A 128 -11.32 5.54 -2.40
N ALA A 129 -11.44 6.87 -2.29
CA ALA A 129 -12.61 7.60 -2.78
C ALA A 129 -12.76 7.52 -4.31
N PHE A 130 -11.65 7.47 -5.05
CA PHE A 130 -11.67 7.23 -6.48
C PHE A 130 -12.27 5.86 -6.81
N TYR A 131 -11.79 4.79 -6.16
CA TYR A 131 -12.31 3.44 -6.40
C TYR A 131 -13.76 3.24 -5.96
N GLU A 132 -14.17 3.86 -4.85
CA GLU A 132 -15.58 3.94 -4.45
C GLU A 132 -16.44 4.65 -5.51
N TRP A 133 -15.93 5.76 -6.06
CA TRP A 133 -16.66 6.53 -7.05
C TRP A 133 -16.83 5.76 -8.36
N ILE A 134 -15.81 5.03 -8.81
CA ILE A 134 -15.87 4.29 -10.09
C ILE A 134 -16.54 2.92 -10.00
N GLU A 135 -16.88 2.43 -8.81
CA GLU A 135 -17.51 1.12 -8.60
C GLU A 135 -18.70 0.85 -9.56
N PRO A 136 -19.63 1.80 -9.79
CA PRO A 136 -20.75 1.59 -10.71
C PRO A 136 -20.34 1.45 -12.19
N TRP A 137 -19.13 1.88 -12.56
CA TRP A 137 -18.61 1.89 -13.94
C TRP A 137 -17.44 0.95 -14.15
N GLN A 138 -17.15 0.05 -13.21
CA GLN A 138 -16.04 -0.92 -13.35
C GLN A 138 -16.18 -1.83 -14.58
N ALA A 139 -17.39 -2.00 -15.13
CA ALA A 139 -17.61 -2.73 -16.37
C ALA A 139 -17.20 -1.93 -17.63
N ASP A 140 -17.14 -0.60 -17.51
CA ASP A 140 -16.87 0.32 -18.63
C ASP A 140 -15.44 0.87 -18.62
N ILE A 141 -14.71 0.72 -17.51
CA ILE A 141 -13.34 1.20 -17.33
C ILE A 141 -12.45 0.03 -16.95
N GLU A 142 -11.39 -0.20 -17.73
CA GLU A 142 -10.35 -1.18 -17.40
C GLU A 142 -9.51 -0.66 -16.22
N VAL A 143 -9.93 -1.03 -15.01
CA VAL A 143 -9.18 -0.83 -13.77
C VAL A 143 -8.94 -2.17 -13.07
N PRO A 144 -7.85 -2.32 -12.28
CA PRO A 144 -7.65 -3.51 -11.47
C PRO A 144 -8.83 -3.72 -10.54
N ARG A 145 -9.27 -4.97 -10.38
CA ARG A 145 -10.30 -5.29 -9.40
C ARG A 145 -9.81 -4.93 -8.00
N ILE A 146 -10.60 -4.15 -7.27
CA ILE A 146 -10.32 -3.83 -5.87
C ILE A 146 -10.97 -4.87 -4.98
N TYR A 147 -10.18 -5.53 -4.14
CA TYR A 147 -10.68 -6.43 -3.12
C TYR A 147 -10.98 -5.65 -1.84
N VAL A 148 -10.07 -4.77 -1.43
CA VAL A 148 -10.21 -3.98 -0.20
C VAL A 148 -9.74 -2.56 -0.48
N HIS A 149 -10.50 -1.57 -0.03
CA HIS A 149 -10.01 -0.21 0.15
C HIS A 149 -10.41 0.25 1.54
N ARG A 150 -9.46 0.79 2.29
CA ARG A 150 -9.68 1.26 3.66
C ARG A 150 -9.05 2.62 3.85
N LYS A 151 -9.91 3.59 4.19
CA LYS A 151 -9.50 4.94 4.53
C LYS A 151 -8.87 4.97 5.92
N VAL A 152 -7.87 5.82 6.07
CA VAL A 152 -7.32 6.23 7.37
C VAL A 152 -8.26 7.24 8.01
N THR A 153 -8.48 7.08 9.31
CA THR A 153 -9.25 7.99 10.15
C THR A 153 -8.42 8.41 11.36
N ASP A 154 -8.91 9.39 12.12
CA ASP A 154 -8.22 9.85 13.33
C ASP A 154 -8.11 8.75 14.40
N THR A 155 -9.07 7.81 14.40
CA THR A 155 -9.14 6.71 15.37
C THR A 155 -8.51 5.41 14.88
N ASP A 156 -8.35 5.23 13.56
CA ASP A 156 -7.77 4.03 12.97
C ASP A 156 -6.86 4.41 11.80
N ARG A 157 -5.56 4.22 12.00
CA ARG A 157 -4.51 4.54 11.02
C ARG A 157 -4.23 3.41 10.03
N ARG A 158 -4.87 2.25 10.18
CA ARG A 158 -4.65 1.06 9.33
C ARG A 158 -5.39 1.18 8.00
N GLY A 159 -5.03 2.18 7.20
CA GLY A 159 -5.51 2.31 5.82
C GLY A 159 -4.66 1.52 4.84
N LEU A 160 -5.29 0.99 3.80
CA LEU A 160 -4.61 0.24 2.74
C LEU A 160 -5.54 0.06 1.54
N LEU A 161 -4.96 -0.35 0.42
CA LEU A 161 -5.68 -0.99 -0.69
C LEU A 161 -5.15 -2.40 -0.92
N ALA A 162 -6.04 -3.35 -1.14
CA ALA A 162 -5.72 -4.67 -1.68
C ALA A 162 -6.44 -4.83 -3.02
N MET A 163 -5.68 -5.12 -4.08
CA MET A 163 -6.17 -5.12 -5.45
C MET A 163 -5.57 -6.25 -6.27
N GLU A 164 -6.22 -6.56 -7.37
CA GLU A 164 -5.75 -7.52 -8.36
C GLU A 164 -4.32 -7.20 -8.80
N TYR A 165 -3.50 -8.25 -8.89
CA TYR A 165 -2.22 -8.17 -9.56
C TYR A 165 -2.43 -8.36 -11.06
N VAL A 166 -2.28 -7.27 -11.82
CA VAL A 166 -2.35 -7.29 -13.28
C VAL A 166 -0.96 -7.58 -13.81
N ASP A 167 -0.76 -8.76 -14.38
CA ASP A 167 0.49 -9.10 -15.06
C ASP A 167 0.60 -8.37 -16.41
N ASN A 168 1.82 -8.22 -16.92
CA ASN A 168 2.08 -7.67 -18.26
C ASN A 168 1.61 -6.22 -18.50
N ALA A 169 1.44 -5.42 -17.45
CA ALA A 169 1.22 -3.98 -17.60
C ALA A 169 2.42 -3.32 -18.30
N SER A 170 2.16 -2.50 -19.32
CA SER A 170 3.19 -1.71 -20.00
C SER A 170 2.89 -0.23 -19.87
N LEU A 171 3.90 0.54 -19.45
CA LEU A 171 3.81 1.99 -19.45
C LEU A 171 3.86 2.46 -20.89
N THR A 172 2.74 2.99 -21.38
CA THR A 172 2.68 3.61 -22.69
C THR A 172 2.53 5.11 -22.53
N GLU A 173 3.45 5.88 -23.10
CA GLU A 173 3.30 7.33 -23.15
C GLU A 173 2.05 7.69 -23.97
N ILE A 174 1.21 8.59 -23.47
CA ILE A 174 -0.01 9.04 -24.18
C ILE A 174 0.31 9.52 -25.61
N LYS A 175 1.49 10.11 -25.82
CA LYS A 175 1.96 10.63 -27.12
C LYS A 175 2.35 9.54 -28.12
N SER A 176 2.66 8.32 -27.68
CA SER A 176 3.03 7.23 -28.60
C SER A 176 1.81 6.55 -29.21
N THR A 177 0.62 6.69 -28.59
CA THR A 177 -0.62 6.04 -29.05
C THR A 177 -1.60 7.02 -29.71
N LEU A 178 -1.58 8.32 -29.36
CA LEU A 178 -2.44 9.33 -29.97
C LEU A 178 -1.77 10.04 -31.14
N ARG A 179 -2.34 9.90 -32.34
CA ARG A 179 -1.99 10.78 -33.47
C ARG A 179 -2.55 12.18 -33.21
N PRO A 180 -1.88 13.26 -33.64
CA PRO A 180 -2.42 14.62 -33.51
C PRO A 180 -3.84 14.81 -34.07
N SER A 181 -4.20 14.03 -35.09
CA SER A 181 -5.55 14.02 -35.68
C SER A 181 -6.63 13.46 -34.75
N GLU A 182 -6.28 12.52 -33.86
CA GLU A 182 -7.22 11.88 -32.92
C GLU A 182 -7.42 12.75 -31.67
N ALA A 183 -6.36 13.43 -31.22
CA ALA A 183 -6.43 14.40 -30.12
C ALA A 183 -7.32 15.62 -30.47
N MET A 184 -7.40 15.98 -31.74
CA MET A 184 -8.23 17.10 -32.22
C MET A 184 -9.69 16.71 -32.50
N ALA A 185 -10.05 15.42 -32.43
CA ALA A 185 -11.41 14.94 -32.66
C ALA A 185 -12.33 15.09 -31.42
N VAL A 186 -11.78 15.39 -30.24
CA VAL A 186 -12.56 15.75 -29.04
C VAL A 186 -12.94 17.24 -29.09
N LYS A 187 -13.67 17.59 -30.14
CA LYS A 187 -14.48 18.80 -30.21
C LYS A 187 -15.73 18.45 -30.99
N ASN A 188 -16.81 18.19 -30.27
CA ASN A 188 -18.19 18.55 -30.62
C ASN A 188 -19.06 18.48 -29.37
#